data_AF-A0A816E1A5-F1
#
_entry.id   AF-A0A816E1A5-F1
#
_cell.length_a   1.000
_cell.length_b   1.000
_cell.length_c   1.000
_cell.angle_alpha   90.00
_cell.angle_beta   90.00
_cell.angle_gamma   90.00
#
_symmetry.space_group_name_H-M   'P 1'
#
loop_
_entity.id
_entity.type
_entity.pdbx_description
1 polymer ?
#
loop_
_entity_poly.entity_id
_entity_poly.type
_entity_poly.pdbx_seq_one_letter_code
_entity_poly.pdbx_strand_id
1 'polypeptide(L)'
;FRCMFRIRNENNKVTSQQNDCDKYRAVIVRFYSRSIRQLVLASLDKLRGKNLGVTVVEDLTKNALEVYCRERAKLEGNEKKKVLARNGRVYVRQHDNNLTLISE
;
A
#
# COMPACT_ATOMS: atom_id res chain seq x y z
N PHE A 1 6.25 4.72 -14.79
CA PHE A 1 5.71 4.83 -13.41
C PHE A 1 5.52 3.43 -12.82
N ARG A 2 5.77 3.20 -11.52
CA ARG A 2 5.79 1.84 -10.95
C ARG A 2 4.72 1.63 -9.89
N CYS A 3 4.21 0.40 -9.80
CA CYS A 3 3.51 -0.08 -8.61
C CYS A 3 4.00 -1.48 -8.27
N MET A 4 3.79 -1.87 -7.02
CA MET A 4 4.13 -3.20 -6.51
C MET A 4 2.83 -3.98 -6.29
N PHE A 5 2.72 -5.13 -6.92
CA PHE A 5 1.69 -6.12 -6.64
C PHE A 5 2.23 -7.07 -5.58
N ARG A 6 1.56 -7.13 -4.43
CA ARG A 6 1.81 -8.09 -3.36
C ARG A 6 0.78 -9.20 -3.46
N ILE A 7 1.24 -10.39 -3.83
CA ILE A 7 0.38 -11.57 -3.99
C ILE A 7 0.54 -12.43 -2.74
N ARG A 8 -0.57 -12.71 -2.06
CA ARG A 8 -0.59 -13.54 -0.84
C ARG A 8 -0.21 -14.95 -1.24
N ASN A 9 0.79 -15.50 -0.57
CA ASN A 9 1.15 -16.89 -0.79
C ASN A 9 0.20 -17.78 0.04
N GLU A 10 -0.73 -18.47 -0.62
CA GLU A 10 -1.71 -19.34 0.05
C GLU A 10 -1.06 -20.58 0.69
N ASN A 11 0.19 -20.89 0.33
CA ASN A 11 0.91 -22.07 0.83
C ASN A 11 1.65 -21.87 2.17
N ASN A 12 1.72 -20.65 2.71
CA ASN A 12 2.35 -20.42 4.01
C ASN A 12 1.29 -20.41 5.12
N LYS A 13 1.22 -21.50 5.90
CA LYS A 13 0.51 -21.52 7.18
C LYS A 13 1.07 -20.38 8.05
N VAL A 14 0.18 -19.49 8.46
CA VAL A 14 0.51 -18.30 9.24
C VAL A 14 0.91 -18.73 10.65
N THR A 15 2.20 -18.77 10.94
CA THR A 15 2.72 -18.64 12.31
C THR A 15 2.71 -17.15 12.68
N SER A 16 2.26 -16.86 13.89
CA SER A 16 1.88 -15.54 14.41
C SER A 16 3.03 -14.52 14.60
N GLN A 17 4.18 -14.72 13.95
CA GLN A 17 5.39 -13.89 14.16
C GLN A 17 6.11 -13.44 12.87
N GLN A 18 5.64 -13.76 11.66
CA GLN A 18 6.25 -13.21 10.44
C GLN A 18 5.76 -11.77 10.18
N ASN A 19 6.72 -10.86 10.01
CA ASN A 19 6.50 -9.50 9.50
C ASN A 19 5.61 -9.55 8.25
N ASP A 20 4.62 -8.65 8.16
CA ASP A 20 3.66 -8.61 7.04
C ASP A 20 4.32 -8.45 5.66
N CYS A 21 5.59 -8.05 5.60
CA CYS A 21 6.37 -8.02 4.37
C CYS A 21 6.77 -9.41 3.85
N ASP A 22 6.92 -10.42 4.70
CA ASP A 22 7.41 -11.76 4.29
C ASP A 22 6.29 -12.70 3.81
N LYS A 23 5.02 -12.29 4.00
CA LYS A 23 3.83 -13.09 3.64
C LYS A 23 3.43 -12.98 2.17
N TYR A 24 4.03 -12.07 1.41
CA TYR A 24 3.61 -11.75 0.04
C TYR A 24 4.78 -11.80 -0.94
N ARG A 25 4.59 -12.43 -2.11
CA ARG A 25 5.51 -12.27 -3.23
C ARG A 25 5.24 -10.92 -3.90
N ALA A 26 6.29 -10.12 -4.06
CA ALA A 26 6.21 -8.81 -4.71
C ALA A 26 6.54 -8.91 -6.20
N VAL A 27 5.66 -8.36 -7.04
CA VAL A 27 5.88 -8.18 -8.48
C VAL A 27 5.85 -6.68 -8.77
N ILE A 28 6.94 -6.14 -9.30
CA ILE A 28 7.01 -4.73 -9.68
C ILE A 28 6.54 -4.58 -11.13
N VAL A 29 5.48 -3.82 -11.34
CA VAL A 29 4.95 -3.53 -12.67
C VAL A 29 5.30 -2.10 -13.04
N ARG A 30 5.91 -1.93 -14.22
CA ARG A 30 6.20 -0.63 -14.82
C ARG A 30 5.13 -0.30 -15.84
N PHE A 31 4.39 0.78 -15.60
CA PHE A 31 3.45 1.33 -16.57
C PHE A 31 4.14 2.38 -17.45
N TYR A 32 3.75 2.37 -18.72
CA TYR A 32 4.15 3.37 -19.70
C TYR A 32 3.55 4.76 -19.40
N SER A 33 2.38 4.82 -18.76
CA SER A 33 1.69 6.08 -18.42
C SER A 33 1.34 6.20 -16.94
N ARG A 34 1.42 7.44 -16.41
CA ARG A 34 0.99 7.77 -15.03
C ARG A 34 -0.50 7.55 -14.84
N SER A 35 -1.29 7.90 -15.85
CA SER A 35 -2.76 7.86 -15.78
C SER A 35 -3.26 6.42 -15.62
N ILE A 36 -2.64 5.47 -16.33
CA ILE A 36 -3.00 4.05 -16.22
C ILE A 36 -2.67 3.49 -14.85
N ARG A 37 -1.49 3.82 -14.32
CA ARG A 37 -1.13 3.48 -12.95
C ARG A 37 -2.15 4.02 -11.95
N GLN A 38 -2.58 5.27 -12.11
CA GLN A 38 -3.60 5.87 -11.24
C GLN A 38 -4.95 5.17 -11.35
N LEU A 39 -5.38 4.78 -12.56
CA LEU A 39 -6.61 4.01 -12.78
C LEU A 39 -6.56 2.64 -12.09
N VAL A 40 -5.41 1.94 -12.19
CA VAL A 40 -5.21 0.65 -11.52
C VAL A 40 -5.27 0.83 -9.99
N LEU A 41 -4.56 1.83 -9.45
CA LEU A 41 -4.56 2.11 -8.02
C LEU A 41 -5.94 2.57 -7.51
N ALA A 42 -6.69 3.35 -8.30
CA ALA A 42 -8.06 3.77 -7.94
C ALA A 42 -9.06 2.61 -7.98
N SER A 43 -8.82 1.61 -8.84
CA SER A 43 -9.66 0.42 -8.93
C SER A 43 -9.44 -0.55 -7.76
N LEU A 44 -8.45 -0.30 -6.90
CA LEU A 44 -8.10 -1.22 -5.81
C LEU A 44 -9.18 -1.37 -4.75
N ASP A 45 -9.88 -0.28 -4.41
CA ASP A 45 -10.96 -0.38 -3.42
C ASP A 45 -12.07 -1.32 -3.91
N LYS A 46 -12.27 -1.40 -5.24
CA LYS A 46 -13.18 -2.39 -5.86
C LYS A 46 -12.63 -3.81 -5.87
N LEU A 47 -11.30 -3.97 -5.91
CA LEU A 47 -10.64 -5.28 -5.91
C LEU A 47 -10.49 -5.87 -4.50
N ARG A 48 -10.35 -5.03 -3.47
CA ARG A 48 -10.27 -5.46 -2.06
C ARG A 48 -11.51 -6.24 -1.61
N GLY A 49 -12.68 -5.90 -2.14
CA GLY A 49 -13.92 -6.62 -1.85
C GLY A 49 -14.05 -7.99 -2.55
N LYS A 50 -13.11 -8.35 -3.45
CA LYS A 50 -13.21 -9.57 -4.26
C LYS A 50 -12.39 -10.76 -3.73
N ASN A 51 -11.81 -10.67 -2.53
CA ASN A 51 -11.02 -11.75 -1.90
C ASN A 51 -9.96 -12.40 -2.81
N LEU A 52 -9.37 -11.64 -3.74
CA LEU A 52 -8.51 -12.18 -4.80
C LEU A 52 -7.10 -12.61 -4.32
N GLY A 53 -6.80 -12.56 -3.02
CA GLY A 53 -5.46 -12.82 -2.49
C GLY A 53 -4.37 -11.85 -2.98
N VAL A 54 -4.72 -10.81 -3.74
CA VAL A 54 -3.78 -9.84 -4.33
C VAL A 54 -4.02 -8.47 -3.75
N THR A 55 -2.94 -7.84 -3.27
CA THR A 55 -2.92 -6.45 -2.83
C THR A 55 -2.00 -5.66 -3.74
N VAL A 56 -2.50 -4.62 -4.39
CA VAL A 56 -1.63 -3.70 -5.14
C VAL A 56 -1.33 -2.50 -4.27
N VAL A 57 -0.06 -2.09 -4.24
CA VAL A 57 0.43 -0.95 -3.49
C VAL A 57 1.36 -0.12 -4.38
N GLU A 58 1.61 1.12 -3.97
CA GLU A 58 2.66 1.92 -4.59
C GLU A 58 4.04 1.28 -4.36
N ASP A 59 4.91 1.39 -5.35
CA ASP A 59 6.32 1.03 -5.22
C ASP A 59 7.03 2.20 -4.52
N LEU A 60 7.36 2.01 -3.25
CA LEU A 60 7.99 3.01 -2.40
C LEU A 60 9.49 2.72 -2.24
N THR A 61 10.29 3.77 -2.04
CA THR A 61 11.68 3.60 -1.58
C THR A 61 11.69 2.93 -0.20
N LYS A 62 12.81 2.30 0.19
CA LYS A 62 12.92 1.67 1.52
C LYS A 62 12.56 2.64 2.65
N ASN A 63 13.08 3.87 2.59
CA ASN A 63 12.82 4.91 3.59
C ASN A 63 11.33 5.29 3.63
N ALA A 64 10.71 5.53 2.47
CA ALA A 64 9.29 5.87 2.41
C ALA A 64 8.41 4.68 2.88
N LEU A 65 8.81 3.44 2.60
CA LEU A 65 8.11 2.25 3.07
C LEU A 65 8.16 2.12 4.60
N GLU A 66 9.32 2.38 5.22
CA GLU A 66 9.45 2.37 6.68
C GLU A 66 8.55 3.42 7.34
N VAL A 67 8.53 4.65 6.81
CA VAL A 67 7.63 5.71 7.27
C VAL A 67 6.17 5.30 7.09
N TYR A 68 5.81 4.75 5.93
CA TYR A 68 4.46 4.26 5.65
C TYR A 68 4.01 3.21 6.68
N CYS A 69 4.84 2.19 6.93
CA CYS A 69 4.52 1.13 7.90
C CYS A 69 4.40 1.68 9.32
N ARG A 70 5.32 2.56 9.74
CA ARG A 70 5.33 3.19 11.06
C ARG A 70 4.08 4.02 11.30
N GLU A 71 3.71 4.88 10.35
CA GLU A 71 2.52 5.72 10.46
C GLU A 71 1.23 4.88 10.38
N ARG A 72 1.24 3.79 9.61
CA ARG A 72 0.07 2.91 9.51
C ARG A 72 -0.17 2.16 10.81
N ALA A 73 0.88 1.68 11.47
CA ALA A 73 0.79 1.04 12.79
C ALA A 73 0.24 2.00 13.86
N LYS A 74 0.66 3.28 13.83
CA LYS A 74 0.12 4.31 14.76
C LYS A 74 -1.38 4.58 14.57
N LEU A 75 -1.91 4.33 13.38
CA LEU A 75 -3.30 4.60 13.01
C LEU A 75 -4.16 3.33 13.00
N GLU A 76 -3.62 2.19 13.42
CA GLU A 76 -4.35 0.94 13.54
C GLU A 76 -5.47 1.10 14.60
N GLY A 77 -6.73 1.01 14.16
CA GLY A 77 -7.91 1.25 15.00
C GLY A 77 -8.53 2.65 14.92
N ASN A 78 -7.97 3.59 14.14
CA ASN A 78 -8.50 4.95 14.02
C ASN A 78 -9.10 5.20 12.62
N GLU A 79 -10.40 4.93 12.44
CA GLU A 79 -11.09 5.01 11.13
C GLU A 79 -11.06 6.40 10.47
N LYS A 80 -10.82 7.45 11.28
CA LYS A 80 -10.82 8.86 10.85
C LYS A 80 -9.50 9.31 10.22
N LYS A 81 -8.43 8.52 10.33
CA LYS A 81 -7.10 8.86 9.78
C LYS A 81 -6.59 7.71 8.91
N LYS A 82 -6.04 8.04 7.74
CA LYS A 82 -5.54 7.03 6.79
C LYS A 82 -4.18 7.41 6.24
N VAL A 83 -3.23 6.49 6.28
CA VAL A 83 -1.96 6.64 5.55
C VAL A 83 -2.17 6.28 4.09
N LEU A 84 -1.75 7.16 3.20
CA LEU A 84 -1.84 6.99 1.75
C LEU A 84 -0.44 7.07 1.16
N ALA A 85 -0.19 6.23 0.17
CA ALA A 85 1.00 6.33 -0.67
C ALA A 85 0.58 6.86 -2.05
N ARG A 86 1.25 7.89 -2.57
CA ARG A 86 0.96 8.45 -3.90
C ARG A 86 2.23 8.97 -4.59
N ASN A 87 2.53 8.41 -5.75
CA ASN A 87 3.72 8.68 -6.57
C ASN A 87 5.05 8.55 -5.80
N GLY A 88 5.22 7.47 -5.03
CA GLY A 88 6.44 7.27 -4.23
C GLY A 88 6.46 8.03 -2.89
N ARG A 89 5.49 8.92 -2.66
CA ARG A 89 5.40 9.76 -1.46
C ARG A 89 4.37 9.22 -0.48
N VAL A 90 4.56 9.51 0.80
CA VAL A 90 3.68 9.08 1.90
C VAL A 90 2.95 10.28 2.48
N TYR A 91 1.64 10.14 2.62
CA TYR A 91 0.74 11.15 3.15
C TYR A 91 -0.07 10.58 4.31
N VAL A 92 -0.42 11.42 5.28
CA VAL A 92 -1.50 11.13 6.22
C VAL A 92 -2.68 12.01 5.88
N ARG A 93 -3.83 11.37 5.68
CA ARG A 93 -5.13 12.03 5.61
C ARG A 93 -5.63 12.25 7.03
N GLN A 94 -5.77 13.51 7.42
CA GLN A 94 -6.44 13.89 8.66
C GLN A 94 -7.94 14.10 8.39
N HIS A 95 -8.70 14.38 9.45
CA HIS A 95 -10.11 14.79 9.34
C HIS A 95 -10.23 15.92 8.30
N ASP A 96 -11.34 15.95 7.54
CA ASP A 96 -11.61 16.94 6.48
C ASP A 96 -10.80 16.82 5.17
N ASN A 97 -10.31 15.63 4.82
CA ASN A 97 -9.60 15.34 3.56
C ASN A 97 -8.25 16.04 3.39
N ASN A 98 -7.74 16.72 4.40
CA ASN A 98 -6.42 17.34 4.35
C ASN A 98 -5.33 16.26 4.31
N LEU A 99 -4.50 16.31 3.28
CA LEU A 99 -3.35 15.42 3.07
C LEU A 99 -2.07 16.13 3.50
N THR A 100 -1.43 15.62 4.54
CA THR A 100 -0.11 16.09 4.97
C THR A 100 0.96 15.15 4.41
N LEU A 101 1.94 15.69 3.69
CA LEU A 101 3.11 14.94 3.23
C LEU A 101 4.05 14.63 4.40
N ILE A 102 4.55 13.40 4.48
CA ILE A 102 5.43 12.96 5.58
C ILE A 102 6.77 12.40 5.07
N SER A 103 6.81 11.86 3.84
CA SER A 103 8.06 11.37 3.24
C SER A 103 7.99 11.40 1.71
N GLU A 104 9.15 11.61 1.08
CA GLU A 104 9.38 11.48 -0.37
C GLU A 104 10.36 10.36 -0.71
#